data_AF-A0A1D8JD09-F1
#
_entry.id   AF-A0A1D8JD09-F1
#
_cell.length_a   1.000
_cell.length_b   1.000
_cell.length_c   1.000
_cell.angle_alpha   90.00
_cell.angle_beta   90.00
_cell.angle_gamma   90.00
#
_symmetry.space_group_name_H-M   'P 1'
#
loop_
_entity.id
_entity.type
_entity.pdbx_description
1 polymer ?
#
loop_
_entity_poly.entity_id
_entity_poly.type
_entity_poly.pdbx_seq_one_letter_code
_entity_poly.pdbx_strand_id
1 'polypeptide(L)'
;MERLGIDEITASYLNLQTPKENRGNVLFFVLFFLNFIGLLPLIGDPFVYSFFIIAFIPTMIINIWGILYVIDPYRFELSYYLYLGIYSVVNVFVYSLVLAKLMVTQFGVQGIFSIVLILLVMNSLPLIMNWLNVRLLYSGTYLKLQTGKWKTPTWALFLIASPGVGYVIYGLVNSFGNEIAIRGLFFLCIFVLSIIVAFFSASIHRYFFLKRNIEAVRKVYPAFGRPKHIQGGK
;
A
#
# COMPACT_ATOMS: atom_id res chain seq x y z
N MET A 1 -26.42 5.30 -11.89
CA MET A 1 -26.46 4.45 -10.68
C MET A 1 -27.74 4.63 -9.87
N GLU A 2 -28.37 5.81 -9.94
CA GLU A 2 -29.73 6.05 -9.43
C GLU A 2 -30.77 5.02 -9.95
N ARG A 3 -30.67 4.63 -11.23
CA ARG A 3 -31.49 3.57 -11.85
C ARG A 3 -31.33 2.16 -11.23
N LEU A 4 -30.30 1.92 -10.41
CA LEU A 4 -30.06 0.64 -9.73
C LEU A 4 -30.44 0.67 -8.23
N GLY A 5 -30.90 1.83 -7.72
CA GLY A 5 -31.22 2.03 -6.31
C GLY A 5 -30.01 1.98 -5.38
N ILE A 6 -28.83 2.36 -5.87
CA ILE A 6 -27.58 2.38 -5.10
C ILE A 6 -27.27 3.84 -4.77
N ASP A 7 -26.99 4.14 -3.49
CA ASP A 7 -26.64 5.50 -3.06
C ASP A 7 -25.30 5.95 -3.66
N GLU A 8 -25.15 7.26 -3.86
CA GLU A 8 -23.99 7.83 -4.55
C GLU A 8 -22.66 7.61 -3.81
N ILE A 9 -22.69 7.45 -2.48
CA ILE A 9 -21.50 7.20 -1.67
C ILE A 9 -21.02 5.76 -1.91
N THR A 10 -21.92 4.78 -1.85
CA THR A 10 -21.63 3.37 -2.17
C THR A 10 -21.14 3.24 -3.61
N ALA A 11 -21.84 3.86 -4.55
CA ALA A 11 -21.44 3.96 -5.95
C ALA A 11 -19.99 4.43 -6.12
N SER A 12 -19.59 5.50 -5.42
CA SER A 12 -18.23 6.05 -5.51
C SER A 12 -17.15 5.08 -5.03
N TYR A 13 -17.51 4.13 -4.16
CA TYR A 13 -16.60 3.14 -3.59
C TYR A 13 -16.54 1.82 -4.40
N LEU A 14 -17.42 1.66 -5.38
CA LEU A 14 -17.50 0.49 -6.27
C LEU A 14 -16.65 0.63 -7.55
N ASN A 15 -15.65 1.52 -7.58
CA ASN A 15 -14.69 1.55 -8.69
C ASN A 15 -13.65 0.41 -8.53
N LEU A 16 -14.03 -0.79 -8.98
CA LEU A 16 -13.27 -2.02 -8.79
C LEU A 16 -12.28 -2.27 -9.94
N GLN A 17 -11.16 -2.90 -9.59
CA GLN A 17 -10.15 -3.35 -10.54
C GLN A 17 -10.59 -4.68 -11.17
N THR A 18 -10.22 -4.90 -12.42
CA THR A 18 -10.53 -6.15 -13.11
C THR A 18 -9.67 -7.30 -12.58
N PRO A 19 -10.13 -8.56 -12.65
CA PRO A 19 -9.33 -9.72 -12.27
C PRO A 19 -7.98 -9.82 -13.00
N LYS A 20 -7.90 -9.35 -14.24
CA LYS A 20 -6.64 -9.32 -15.01
C LYS A 20 -5.64 -8.33 -14.41
N GLU A 21 -6.11 -7.13 -14.05
CA GLU A 21 -5.30 -6.13 -13.36
C GLU A 21 -4.85 -6.65 -11.99
N ASN A 22 -5.75 -7.29 -11.24
CA ASN A 22 -5.44 -7.87 -9.93
C ASN A 22 -4.27 -8.86 -10.04
N ARG A 23 -4.29 -9.76 -11.03
CA ARG A 23 -3.20 -10.70 -11.28
C ARG A 23 -1.88 -9.99 -11.60
N GLY A 24 -1.90 -9.00 -12.49
CA GLY A 24 -0.71 -8.22 -12.84
C GLY A 24 -0.15 -7.47 -11.64
N ASN A 25 -1.02 -6.86 -10.84
CA ASN A 25 -0.68 -6.15 -9.62
C ASN A 25 -0.02 -7.09 -8.60
N VAL A 26 -0.58 -8.28 -8.34
CA VAL A 26 0.04 -9.23 -7.41
C VAL A 26 1.46 -9.59 -7.84
N LEU A 27 1.68 -9.90 -9.11
CA LEU A 27 3.01 -10.24 -9.61
C LEU A 27 3.99 -9.08 -9.44
N PHE A 28 3.60 -7.88 -9.88
CA PHE A 28 4.45 -6.70 -9.78
C PHE A 28 4.74 -6.34 -8.32
N PHE A 29 3.73 -6.33 -7.46
CA PHE A 29 3.86 -5.97 -6.06
C PHE A 29 4.76 -6.95 -5.30
N VAL A 30 4.53 -8.25 -5.45
CA VAL A 30 5.34 -9.27 -4.77
C VAL A 30 6.78 -9.26 -5.27
N LEU A 31 7.00 -9.28 -6.59
CA LEU A 31 8.35 -9.36 -7.15
C LEU A 31 9.15 -8.07 -6.91
N PHE A 32 8.53 -6.90 -7.15
CA PHE A 32 9.25 -5.64 -7.13
C PHE A 32 9.21 -4.97 -5.75
N PHE A 33 8.03 -4.67 -5.21
CA PHE A 33 7.94 -3.93 -3.95
C PHE A 33 8.39 -4.78 -2.77
N LEU A 34 7.84 -5.99 -2.60
CA LEU A 34 8.15 -6.80 -1.43
C LEU A 34 9.52 -7.47 -1.51
N ASN A 35 9.84 -8.15 -2.62
CA ASN A 35 11.08 -8.92 -2.72
C ASN A 35 12.28 -8.05 -3.12
N PHE A 36 12.19 -7.25 -4.19
CA PHE A 36 13.32 -6.43 -4.66
C PHE A 36 13.57 -5.20 -3.80
N ILE A 37 12.53 -4.47 -3.39
CA ILE A 37 12.70 -3.27 -2.56
C ILE A 37 12.67 -3.59 -1.06
N GLY A 38 11.92 -4.60 -0.63
CA GLY A 38 11.82 -4.97 0.79
C GLY A 38 12.92 -5.92 1.25
N LEU A 39 12.99 -7.14 0.69
CA LEU A 39 13.91 -8.17 1.17
C LEU A 39 15.36 -7.96 0.73
N LEU A 40 15.61 -7.57 -0.52
CA LEU A 40 16.97 -7.47 -1.05
C LEU A 40 17.86 -6.50 -0.24
N PRO A 41 17.40 -5.30 0.17
CA PRO A 41 18.22 -4.42 1.02
C PRO A 41 18.56 -5.02 2.39
N LEU A 42 17.77 -5.97 2.91
CA LEU A 42 18.07 -6.66 4.16
C LEU A 42 19.24 -7.64 4.02
N ILE A 43 19.45 -8.20 2.82
CA ILE A 43 20.56 -9.10 2.50
C ILE A 43 21.86 -8.31 2.19
N GLY A 44 21.74 -7.05 1.76
CA GLY A 44 22.89 -6.20 1.42
C GLY A 44 23.88 -5.99 2.58
N ASP A 45 25.10 -5.57 2.26
CA ASP A 45 26.17 -5.33 3.24
C ASP A 45 25.97 -3.99 3.98
N PRO A 46 26.16 -3.93 5.32
CA PRO A 46 26.40 -5.04 6.23
C PRO A 46 25.13 -5.85 6.52
N PHE A 47 25.28 -7.17 6.49
CA PHE A 47 24.17 -8.09 6.71
C PHE A 47 23.81 -8.17 8.21
N VAL A 48 22.52 -7.99 8.52
CA VAL A 48 21.99 -8.09 9.89
C VAL A 48 20.96 -9.21 9.94
N TYR A 49 21.40 -10.39 10.39
CA TYR A 49 20.61 -11.62 10.37
C TYR A 49 19.24 -11.48 11.03
N SER A 50 19.17 -10.82 12.19
CA SER A 50 17.92 -10.63 12.93
C SER A 50 16.86 -9.87 12.14
N PHE A 51 17.24 -8.79 11.43
CA PHE A 51 16.28 -8.05 10.60
C PHE A 51 15.81 -8.87 9.41
N PHE A 52 16.71 -9.64 8.79
CA PHE A 52 16.37 -10.49 7.66
C PHE A 52 15.37 -11.59 8.06
N ILE A 53 15.64 -12.36 9.11
CA ILE A 53 14.78 -13.50 9.46
C ILE A 53 13.38 -13.05 9.89
N ILE A 54 13.28 -11.92 10.59
CA ILE A 54 12.01 -11.31 11.01
C ILE A 54 11.19 -10.87 9.80
N ALA A 55 11.83 -10.34 8.75
CA ALA A 55 11.15 -9.95 7.52
C ALA A 55 10.82 -11.14 6.60
N PHE A 56 11.68 -12.16 6.59
CA PHE A 56 11.58 -13.29 5.67
C PHE A 56 10.32 -14.13 5.90
N ILE A 57 10.01 -14.46 7.15
CA ILE A 57 8.84 -15.28 7.51
C ILE A 57 7.52 -14.68 7.00
N PRO A 58 7.14 -13.43 7.34
CA PRO A 58 5.89 -12.84 6.85
C PRO A 58 5.91 -12.64 5.33
N THR A 59 7.08 -12.37 4.74
CA THR A 59 7.21 -12.25 3.28
C THR A 59 6.90 -13.58 2.58
N MET A 60 7.39 -14.70 3.08
CA MET A 60 7.10 -16.02 2.54
C MET A 60 5.61 -16.36 2.59
N ILE A 61 4.94 -16.05 3.71
CA ILE A 61 3.49 -16.25 3.85
C ILE A 61 2.71 -15.47 2.79
N ILE A 62 3.09 -14.20 2.57
CA ILE A 62 2.46 -13.34 1.56
C ILE A 62 2.72 -13.83 0.14
N ASN A 63 3.94 -14.28 -0.17
CA ASN A 63 4.26 -14.86 -1.47
C ASN A 63 3.38 -16.09 -1.76
N ILE A 64 3.25 -17.01 -0.78
CA ILE A 64 2.42 -18.22 -0.90
C ILE A 64 0.95 -17.84 -1.10
N TRP A 65 0.44 -16.89 -0.32
CA TRP A 65 -0.95 -16.43 -0.47
C TRP A 65 -1.18 -15.76 -1.84
N GLY A 66 -0.20 -15.00 -2.33
CA GLY A 66 -0.22 -14.34 -3.64
C GLY A 66 -0.47 -15.30 -4.81
N ILE A 67 0.01 -16.55 -4.72
CA ILE A 67 -0.14 -17.57 -5.78
C ILE A 67 -1.61 -17.81 -6.15
N LEU A 68 -2.53 -17.77 -5.17
CA LEU A 68 -3.96 -17.97 -5.42
C LEU A 68 -4.52 -16.99 -6.45
N TYR A 69 -4.07 -15.73 -6.38
CA TYR A 69 -4.52 -14.64 -7.25
C TYR A 69 -3.84 -14.65 -8.63
N VAL A 70 -2.72 -15.36 -8.75
CA VAL A 70 -2.06 -15.58 -10.04
C VAL A 70 -2.74 -16.71 -10.81
N ILE A 71 -3.12 -17.78 -10.11
CA ILE A 71 -3.76 -18.96 -10.71
C ILE A 71 -5.22 -18.67 -11.09
N ASP A 72 -6.02 -18.14 -10.17
CA ASP A 72 -7.46 -17.93 -10.37
C ASP A 72 -7.94 -16.56 -9.86
N PRO A 73 -7.56 -15.45 -10.53
CA PRO A 73 -7.93 -14.11 -10.09
C PRO A 73 -9.43 -13.84 -10.10
N TYR A 74 -10.21 -14.59 -10.89
CA TYR A 74 -11.65 -14.39 -11.07
C TYR A 74 -12.44 -14.97 -9.90
N ARG A 75 -12.10 -16.19 -9.48
CA ARG A 75 -12.73 -16.81 -8.30
C ARG A 75 -12.42 -16.05 -7.02
N PHE A 76 -11.20 -15.51 -6.91
CA PHE A 76 -10.71 -14.87 -5.70
C PHE A 76 -10.84 -13.34 -5.70
N GLU A 77 -11.61 -12.76 -6.63
CA GLU A 77 -11.75 -11.32 -6.85
C GLU A 77 -12.13 -10.53 -5.58
N LEU A 78 -13.06 -11.03 -4.76
CA LEU A 78 -13.39 -10.38 -3.48
C LEU A 78 -12.23 -10.47 -2.49
N SER A 79 -11.67 -11.67 -2.31
CA SER A 79 -10.60 -11.91 -1.34
C SER A 79 -9.29 -11.21 -1.70
N TYR A 80 -9.10 -10.82 -2.98
CA TYR A 80 -7.95 -10.04 -3.43
C TYR A 80 -7.81 -8.72 -2.68
N TYR A 81 -8.93 -8.05 -2.35
CA TYR A 81 -8.89 -6.81 -1.57
C TYR A 81 -8.36 -7.03 -0.15
N LEU A 82 -8.69 -8.17 0.46
CA LEU A 82 -8.15 -8.54 1.77
C LEU A 82 -6.65 -8.84 1.66
N TYR A 83 -6.26 -9.61 0.64
CA TYR A 83 -4.84 -9.90 0.38
C TYR A 83 -4.04 -8.62 0.15
N LEU A 84 -4.49 -7.72 -0.73
CA LEU A 84 -3.81 -6.46 -1.01
C LEU A 84 -3.66 -5.59 0.25
N GLY A 85 -4.68 -5.60 1.09
CA GLY A 85 -4.68 -4.90 2.37
C GLY A 85 -3.65 -5.44 3.36
N ILE A 86 -3.58 -6.77 3.51
CA ILE A 86 -2.62 -7.42 4.44
C ILE A 86 -1.21 -7.39 3.85
N TYR A 87 -1.06 -7.61 2.55
CA TYR A 87 0.18 -7.41 1.80
C TYR A 87 0.80 -6.04 2.10
N SER A 88 -0.02 -4.97 2.07
CA SER A 88 0.42 -3.62 2.39
C SER A 88 0.99 -3.49 3.80
N VAL A 89 0.29 -4.05 4.79
CA VAL A 89 0.74 -4.03 6.20
C VAL A 89 2.07 -4.75 6.35
N VAL A 90 2.19 -5.96 5.77
CA VAL A 90 3.45 -6.72 5.79
C VAL A 90 4.56 -5.97 5.08
N ASN A 91 4.29 -5.36 3.93
CA ASN A 91 5.31 -4.65 3.16
C ASN A 91 5.80 -3.38 3.88
N VAL A 92 4.91 -2.63 4.54
CA VAL A 92 5.29 -1.50 5.41
C VAL A 92 6.14 -1.98 6.59
N PHE A 93 5.79 -3.13 7.18
CA PHE A 93 6.60 -3.73 8.24
C PHE A 93 8.01 -4.09 7.73
N VAL A 94 8.13 -4.74 6.57
CA VAL A 94 9.43 -5.06 5.96
C VAL A 94 10.23 -3.80 5.67
N TYR A 95 9.61 -2.76 5.09
CA TYR A 95 10.29 -1.48 4.86
C TYR A 95 10.74 -0.81 6.15
N SER A 96 9.96 -0.93 7.23
CA SER A 96 10.37 -0.41 8.54
C SER A 96 11.63 -1.09 9.08
N LEU A 97 11.81 -2.39 8.79
CA LEU A 97 13.05 -3.12 9.09
C LEU A 97 14.21 -2.70 8.20
N VAL A 98 13.96 -2.42 6.91
CA VAL A 98 14.98 -1.85 6.00
C VAL A 98 15.46 -0.50 6.53
N LEU A 99 14.54 0.41 6.88
CA LEU A 99 14.89 1.71 7.43
C LEU A 99 15.66 1.57 8.75
N ALA A 100 15.21 0.71 9.67
CA ALA A 100 15.91 0.44 10.91
C ALA A 100 17.34 -0.10 10.68
N LYS A 101 17.51 -1.02 9.72
CA LYS A 101 18.82 -1.53 9.30
C LYS A 101 19.71 -0.39 8.81
N LEU A 102 19.21 0.46 7.92
CA LEU A 102 19.97 1.61 7.39
C LEU A 102 20.36 2.58 8.50
N MET A 103 19.47 2.87 9.46
CA MET A 103 19.78 3.74 10.61
C MET A 103 20.97 3.21 11.41
N VAL A 104 20.97 1.93 11.75
CA VAL A 104 22.03 1.33 12.57
C VAL A 104 23.34 1.21 11.77
N THR A 105 23.26 0.77 10.52
CA THR A 105 24.45 0.34 9.75
C THR A 105 25.07 1.43 8.90
N GLN A 106 24.27 2.36 8.37
CA GLN A 106 24.73 3.40 7.45
C GLN A 106 24.85 4.76 8.11
N PHE A 107 24.00 5.04 9.11
CA PHE A 107 23.98 6.31 9.84
C PHE A 107 24.53 6.21 11.26
N GLY A 108 24.95 5.01 11.69
CA GLY A 108 25.54 4.79 13.01
C GLY A 108 24.61 5.14 14.16
N VAL A 109 23.29 5.12 13.96
CA VAL A 109 22.32 5.41 15.01
C VAL A 109 22.38 4.32 16.07
N GLN A 110 22.76 4.71 17.27
CA GLN A 110 22.83 3.81 18.42
C GLN A 110 21.56 3.89 19.26
N GLY A 111 21.23 2.78 19.91
CA GLY A 111 20.15 2.70 20.88
C GLY A 111 18.86 2.07 20.35
N ILE A 112 18.27 1.20 21.17
CA ILE A 112 17.01 0.50 20.88
C ILE A 112 15.84 1.47 20.68
N PHE A 113 15.88 2.63 21.34
CA PHE A 113 14.80 3.61 21.29
C PHE A 113 14.53 4.12 19.86
N SER A 114 15.57 4.49 19.10
CA SER A 114 15.42 4.97 17.72
C SER A 114 14.86 3.89 16.79
N ILE A 115 15.24 2.63 17.01
CA ILE A 115 14.72 1.47 16.26
C ILE A 115 13.25 1.26 16.59
N VAL A 116 12.88 1.27 17.86
CA VAL A 116 11.47 1.10 18.28
C VAL A 116 10.62 2.25 17.74
N LEU A 117 11.14 3.48 17.76
CA LEU A 117 10.44 4.65 17.26
C LEU A 117 10.16 4.56 15.75
N ILE A 118 11.16 4.20 14.93
CA ILE A 118 10.94 4.08 13.47
C ILE A 118 9.95 2.94 13.16
N LEU A 119 10.04 1.82 13.87
CA LEU A 119 9.09 0.73 13.73
C LEU A 119 7.67 1.18 14.10
N LEU A 120 7.49 1.89 15.22
CA LEU A 120 6.18 2.38 15.65
C LEU A 120 5.59 3.38 14.65
N VAL A 121 6.37 4.37 14.23
CA VAL A 121 5.92 5.39 13.28
C VAL A 121 5.53 4.75 11.95
N MET A 122 6.39 3.89 11.38
CA MET A 122 6.09 3.23 10.09
C MET A 122 4.87 2.32 10.18
N ASN A 123 4.78 1.48 11.21
CA ASN A 123 3.67 0.54 11.35
C ASN A 123 2.36 1.19 11.80
N SER A 124 2.38 2.46 12.21
CA SER A 124 1.16 3.26 12.40
C SER A 124 0.55 3.75 11.09
N LEU A 125 1.31 3.82 9.98
CA LEU A 125 0.84 4.34 8.69
C LEU A 125 -0.39 3.58 8.16
N PRO A 126 -0.44 2.23 8.15
CA PRO A 126 -1.63 1.50 7.69
C PRO A 126 -2.89 1.81 8.51
N LEU A 127 -2.74 2.04 9.83
CA LEU A 127 -3.86 2.41 10.71
C LEU A 127 -4.39 3.80 10.35
N ILE A 128 -3.48 4.77 10.18
CA ILE A 128 -3.83 6.14 9.75
C ILE A 128 -4.50 6.12 8.38
N MET A 129 -3.98 5.34 7.43
CA MET A 129 -4.55 5.23 6.07
C MET A 129 -5.95 4.63 6.09
N ASN A 130 -6.19 3.59 6.90
CA ASN A 130 -7.53 3.03 7.06
C ASN A 130 -8.50 4.03 7.70
N TRP A 131 -8.07 4.73 8.76
CA TRP A 131 -8.87 5.76 9.41
C TRP A 131 -9.23 6.91 8.46
N LEU A 132 -8.26 7.39 7.68
CA LEU A 132 -8.48 8.39 6.63
C LEU A 132 -9.45 7.88 5.57
N ASN A 133 -9.26 6.66 5.05
CA ASN A 133 -10.15 6.07 4.04
C ASN A 133 -11.61 6.01 4.52
N VAL A 134 -11.84 5.60 5.78
CA VAL A 134 -13.19 5.59 6.38
C VAL A 134 -13.76 7.02 6.44
N ARG A 135 -12.98 7.98 6.94
CA ARG A 135 -13.42 9.38 7.00
C ARG A 135 -13.75 9.94 5.62
N LEU A 136 -12.90 9.71 4.63
CA LEU A 136 -13.06 10.20 3.26
C LEU A 136 -14.28 9.58 2.56
N LEU A 137 -14.59 8.31 2.87
CA LEU A 137 -15.79 7.66 2.38
C LEU A 137 -17.05 8.34 2.93
N TYR A 138 -17.17 8.43 4.25
CA TYR A 138 -18.39 8.95 4.87
C TYR A 138 -18.53 10.48 4.80
N SER A 139 -17.45 11.22 4.53
CA SER A 139 -17.54 12.67 4.25
C SER A 139 -17.96 12.99 2.81
N GLY A 140 -18.20 11.98 1.98
CA GLY A 140 -18.50 12.14 0.55
C GLY A 140 -17.32 12.68 -0.25
N THR A 141 -16.09 12.58 0.26
CA THR A 141 -14.89 13.08 -0.42
C THR A 141 -14.65 12.33 -1.72
N TYR A 142 -14.78 11.00 -1.73
CA TYR A 142 -14.62 10.21 -2.96
C TYR A 142 -15.61 10.65 -4.05
N LEU A 143 -16.87 10.90 -3.67
CA LEU A 143 -17.89 11.42 -4.58
C LEU A 143 -17.52 12.81 -5.11
N LYS A 144 -17.06 13.73 -4.24
CA LYS A 144 -16.61 15.08 -4.65
C LYS A 144 -15.41 15.02 -5.59
N LEU A 145 -14.46 14.12 -5.37
CA LEU A 145 -13.31 13.90 -6.25
C LEU A 145 -13.74 13.38 -7.62
N GLN A 146 -14.62 12.38 -7.66
CA GLN A 146 -15.12 11.81 -8.92
C GLN A 146 -15.98 12.78 -9.72
N THR A 147 -16.69 13.69 -9.04
CA THR A 147 -17.53 14.71 -9.68
C THR A 147 -16.81 16.03 -9.96
N GLY A 148 -15.50 16.11 -9.67
CA GLY A 148 -14.70 17.33 -9.87
C GLY A 148 -15.05 18.50 -8.92
N LYS A 149 -15.86 18.25 -7.89
CA LYS A 149 -16.32 19.25 -6.91
C LYS A 149 -15.37 19.38 -5.70
N TRP A 150 -14.28 18.62 -5.67
CA TRP A 150 -13.30 18.69 -4.59
C TRP A 150 -12.52 20.01 -4.66
N LYS A 151 -12.64 20.82 -3.60
CA LYS A 151 -11.77 21.98 -3.39
C LYS A 151 -10.60 21.53 -2.51
N THR A 152 -9.39 21.58 -3.05
CA THR A 152 -8.18 21.25 -2.30
C THR A 152 -8.11 22.10 -1.05
N PRO A 153 -8.16 21.51 0.15
CA PRO A 153 -8.16 22.30 1.36
C PRO A 153 -6.79 22.94 1.56
N THR A 154 -6.77 24.18 2.06
CA THR A 154 -5.56 25.01 2.15
C THR A 154 -4.44 24.34 2.97
N TRP A 155 -4.78 23.52 3.96
CA TRP A 155 -3.82 22.73 4.74
C TRP A 155 -3.08 21.66 3.92
N ALA A 156 -3.70 21.12 2.85
CA ALA A 156 -3.04 20.19 1.95
C ALA A 156 -1.99 20.89 1.08
N LEU A 157 -2.24 22.16 0.71
CA LEU A 157 -1.24 23.03 0.07
C LEU A 157 -0.05 23.31 0.99
N PHE A 158 -0.27 23.51 2.28
CA PHE A 158 0.82 23.69 3.26
C PHE A 158 1.69 22.43 3.45
N LEU A 159 1.13 21.23 3.31
CA LEU A 159 1.90 19.98 3.32
C LEU A 159 2.81 19.85 2.09
N ILE A 160 2.30 20.22 0.92
CA ILE A 160 3.05 20.20 -0.35
C ILE A 160 4.12 21.31 -0.37
N ALA A 161 3.82 22.47 0.20
CA ALA A 161 4.75 23.59 0.35
C ALA A 161 5.64 23.49 1.61
N SER A 162 5.63 22.35 2.30
CA SER A 162 6.39 22.21 3.53
C SER A 162 7.90 22.24 3.27
N PRO A 163 8.71 22.79 4.20
CA PRO A 163 10.17 22.77 4.11
C PRO A 163 10.76 21.37 3.90
N GLY A 164 10.06 20.33 4.34
CA GLY A 164 10.44 18.93 4.12
C GLY A 164 10.52 18.57 2.65
N VAL A 165 9.56 18.97 1.82
CA VAL A 165 9.58 18.71 0.36
C VAL A 165 10.76 19.44 -0.31
N GLY A 166 11.03 20.68 0.12
CA GLY A 166 12.20 21.44 -0.33
C GLY A 166 13.53 20.78 0.07
N TYR A 167 13.63 20.25 1.29
CA TYR A 167 14.82 19.54 1.78
C TYR A 167 15.05 18.22 1.03
N VAL A 168 13.98 17.51 0.67
CA VAL A 168 14.02 16.33 -0.19
C VAL A 168 14.59 16.66 -1.57
N ILE A 169 14.10 17.72 -2.21
CA ILE A 169 14.55 18.15 -3.53
C ILE A 169 16.00 18.65 -3.47
N TYR A 170 16.35 19.42 -2.44
CA TYR A 170 17.73 19.87 -2.20
C TYR A 170 18.69 18.70 -1.99
N GLY A 171 18.29 17.70 -1.18
CA GLY A 171 19.06 16.48 -0.97
C GLY A 171 19.26 15.66 -2.25
N LEU A 172 18.25 15.59 -3.12
CA LEU A 172 18.34 14.97 -4.45
C LEU A 172 19.42 15.63 -5.31
N VAL A 173 19.38 16.97 -5.45
CA VAL A 173 20.34 17.72 -6.26
C VAL A 173 21.75 17.65 -5.67
N ASN A 174 21.89 17.66 -4.35
CA ASN A 174 23.19 17.63 -3.69
C ASN A 174 23.77 16.21 -3.52
N SER A 175 23.01 15.17 -3.90
CA SER A 175 23.45 13.77 -3.78
C SER A 175 24.39 13.28 -4.88
N PHE A 176 24.48 14.01 -5.99
CA PHE A 176 25.39 13.66 -7.08
C PHE A 176 26.85 13.75 -6.62
N GLY A 177 27.50 12.59 -6.45
CA GLY A 177 28.90 12.47 -6.09
C GLY A 177 29.21 12.37 -4.59
N ASN A 178 28.20 12.36 -3.71
CA ASN A 178 28.40 12.18 -2.26
C ASN A 178 27.70 10.91 -1.74
N GLU A 179 28.48 9.92 -1.31
CA GLU A 179 27.97 8.63 -0.82
C GLU A 179 26.95 8.76 0.33
N ILE A 180 27.17 9.69 1.26
CA ILE A 180 26.28 9.89 2.40
C ILE A 180 24.92 10.40 1.91
N ALA A 181 24.93 11.31 0.93
CA ALA A 181 23.72 11.86 0.36
C ALA A 181 22.96 10.81 -0.49
N ILE A 182 23.66 9.92 -1.20
CA ILE A 182 23.03 8.77 -1.89
C ILE A 182 22.34 7.83 -0.89
N ARG A 183 22.99 7.51 0.24
CA ARG A 183 22.38 6.70 1.31
C ARG A 183 21.16 7.38 1.92
N GLY A 184 21.22 8.69 2.15
CA GLY A 184 20.10 9.51 2.61
C GLY A 184 18.93 9.53 1.63
N LEU A 185 19.23 9.64 0.33
CA LEU A 185 18.22 9.58 -0.72
C LEU A 185 17.53 8.22 -0.76
N PHE A 186 18.30 7.12 -0.69
CA PHE A 186 17.74 5.78 -0.65
C PHE A 186 16.82 5.59 0.56
N PHE A 187 17.24 6.03 1.75
CA PHE A 187 16.42 6.02 2.96
C PHE A 187 15.08 6.75 2.75
N LEU A 188 15.14 7.96 2.18
CA LEU A 188 13.97 8.75 1.88
C LEU A 188 13.05 8.08 0.85
N CYS A 189 13.60 7.50 -0.21
CA CYS A 189 12.82 6.79 -1.21
C CYS A 189 12.03 5.63 -0.58
N ILE A 190 12.67 4.83 0.29
CA ILE A 190 11.99 3.75 1.02
C ILE A 190 10.91 4.31 1.95
N PHE A 191 11.17 5.43 2.62
CA PHE A 191 10.20 6.10 3.49
C PHE A 191 8.96 6.58 2.71
N VAL A 192 9.14 7.31 1.61
CA VAL A 192 8.03 7.78 0.75
C VAL A 192 7.27 6.60 0.17
N LEU A 193 7.98 5.57 -0.28
CA LEU A 193 7.36 4.36 -0.80
C LEU A 193 6.55 3.61 0.27
N SER A 194 6.98 3.64 1.53
CA SER A 194 6.21 3.10 2.67
C SER A 194 4.85 3.78 2.80
N ILE A 195 4.78 5.10 2.60
CA ILE A 195 3.50 5.85 2.63
C ILE A 195 2.60 5.42 1.47
N ILE A 196 3.16 5.31 0.26
CA ILE A 196 2.42 4.87 -0.94
C ILE A 196 1.87 3.45 -0.73
N VAL A 197 2.70 2.53 -0.26
CA VAL A 197 2.29 1.15 -0.01
C VAL A 197 1.27 1.08 1.13
N ALA A 198 1.41 1.89 2.19
CA ALA A 198 0.47 1.94 3.31
C ALA A 198 -0.94 2.33 2.86
N PHE A 199 -1.09 3.12 1.79
CA PHE A 199 -2.41 3.46 1.24
C PHE A 199 -3.19 2.20 0.81
N PHE A 200 -2.50 1.18 0.30
CA PHE A 200 -3.15 -0.08 -0.11
C PHE A 200 -3.80 -0.84 1.04
N SER A 201 -3.42 -0.56 2.30
CA SER A 201 -4.07 -1.13 3.50
C SER A 201 -5.55 -0.73 3.60
N ALA A 202 -5.99 0.37 2.97
CA ALA A 202 -7.39 0.73 2.86
C ALA A 202 -8.25 -0.35 2.17
N SER A 203 -7.61 -1.27 1.43
CA SER A 203 -8.27 -2.42 0.81
C SER A 203 -8.85 -3.41 1.84
N ILE A 204 -8.36 -3.39 3.09
CA ILE A 204 -8.96 -4.16 4.21
C ILE A 204 -10.39 -3.67 4.46
N HIS A 205 -10.56 -2.37 4.66
CA HIS A 205 -11.90 -1.78 4.81
C HIS A 205 -12.76 -2.04 3.57
N ARG A 206 -12.19 -1.89 2.37
CA ARG A 206 -12.89 -2.17 1.11
C ARG A 206 -13.40 -3.61 1.04
N TYR A 207 -12.61 -4.60 1.44
CA TYR A 207 -13.06 -5.99 1.51
C TYR A 207 -14.31 -6.17 2.38
N PHE A 208 -14.28 -5.65 3.61
CA PHE A 208 -15.43 -5.76 4.52
C PHE A 208 -16.66 -5.01 3.99
N PHE A 209 -16.44 -3.84 3.38
CA PHE A 209 -17.50 -3.06 2.75
C PHE A 209 -18.16 -3.83 1.59
N LEU A 210 -17.37 -4.41 0.69
CA LEU A 210 -17.88 -5.19 -0.45
C LEU A 210 -18.61 -6.45 0.01
N LYS A 211 -18.08 -7.13 1.04
CA LYS A 211 -18.72 -8.31 1.62
C LYS A 211 -20.10 -7.97 2.21
N ARG A 212 -20.24 -6.82 2.88
CA ARG A 212 -21.51 -6.37 3.45
C ARG A 212 -22.51 -5.89 2.40
N ASN A 213 -22.03 -5.35 1.28
CA ASN A 213 -22.87 -4.77 0.22
C ASN A 213 -22.86 -5.60 -1.08
N ILE A 214 -22.73 -6.93 -0.97
CA ILE A 214 -22.50 -7.81 -2.13
C ILE A 214 -23.63 -7.74 -3.17
N GLU A 215 -24.86 -7.47 -2.76
CA GLU A 215 -25.99 -7.31 -3.66
C GLU A 215 -25.85 -6.06 -4.54
N ALA A 216 -25.46 -4.93 -3.94
CA ALA A 216 -25.16 -3.70 -4.68
C ALA A 216 -23.97 -3.90 -5.63
N VAL A 217 -22.93 -4.60 -5.18
CA VAL A 217 -21.78 -4.97 -6.03
C VAL A 217 -22.24 -5.76 -7.24
N ARG A 218 -23.08 -6.80 -7.07
CA ARG A 218 -23.56 -7.66 -8.16
C ARG A 218 -24.53 -6.94 -9.11
N LYS A 219 -25.26 -5.93 -8.65
CA LYS A 219 -26.06 -5.07 -9.53
C LYS A 219 -25.19 -4.27 -10.51
N VAL A 220 -24.01 -3.83 -10.07
CA VAL A 220 -23.05 -3.09 -10.93
C VAL A 220 -22.16 -4.05 -11.72
N TYR A 221 -21.70 -5.13 -11.09
CA TYR A 221 -20.80 -6.15 -11.66
C TYR A 221 -21.40 -7.56 -11.48
N PRO A 222 -22.31 -8.00 -12.37
CA PRO A 222 -23.01 -9.29 -12.24
C PRO A 222 -22.09 -10.52 -12.21
N ALA A 223 -20.91 -10.39 -12.82
CA ALA A 223 -19.89 -11.42 -12.92
C ALA A 223 -18.96 -11.50 -11.69
N PHE A 224 -19.04 -10.54 -10.76
CA PHE A 224 -18.10 -10.38 -9.66
C PHE A 224 -17.94 -11.65 -8.81
N GLY A 225 -16.70 -12.12 -8.66
CA GLY A 225 -16.34 -13.32 -7.91
C GLY A 225 -16.77 -14.65 -8.54
N ARG A 226 -17.25 -14.65 -9.79
CA ARG A 226 -17.57 -15.89 -10.52
C ARG A 226 -16.34 -16.41 -11.27
N PRO A 227 -16.15 -17.74 -11.38
CA PRO A 227 -15.11 -18.32 -12.22
C PRO A 227 -15.22 -17.88 -13.68
N LYS A 228 -14.08 -17.73 -14.36
CA LYS A 228 -14.02 -17.25 -15.76
C LYS A 228 -14.90 -18.07 -16.73
N HIS A 229 -15.00 -19.39 -16.55
CA HIS A 229 -15.81 -20.25 -17.41
C HIS A 229 -17.32 -19.98 -17.34
N ILE A 230 -17.80 -19.41 -16.23
CA ILE A 230 -19.21 -19.02 -16.06
C ILE A 230 -19.48 -17.63 -16.63
N GLN A 231 -18.45 -16.76 -16.68
CA GLN A 231 -18.57 -15.39 -17.17
C GLN A 231 -18.62 -15.29 -18.70
N GLY A 232 -18.10 -16.30 -19.41
CA GLY A 232 -18.07 -16.35 -20.88
C GLY A 232 -19.28 -17.03 -21.53
N GLY A 233 -20.29 -17.43 -20.75
CA GLY A 233 -21.54 -18.00 -21.27
C GLY A 233 -22.49 -16.91 -21.77
N LYS A 234 -22.20 -16.35 -22.94
CA LYS A 234 -23.16 -15.73 -23.86
C LYS A 234 -22.88 -16.23 -25.26
#